data_AF-A0AAW3UVJ2-F1
#
_entry.id   AF-A0AAW3UVJ2-F1
#
_cell.length_a   1.000
_cell.length_b   1.000
_cell.length_c   1.000
_cell.angle_alpha   90.00
_cell.angle_beta   90.00
_cell.angle_gamma   90.00
#
_symmetry.space_group_name_H-M   'P 1'
#
loop_
_entity.id
_entity.type
_entity.pdbx_description
1 polymer ?
#
loop_
_entity_poly.entity_id
_entity_poly.type
_entity_poly.pdbx_seq_one_letter_code
_entity_poly.pdbx_strand_id
1 'polypeptide(L)'
;MHLTLTKKLENDGWLARGLTTAVDWVMHGVGAVAAFLVVAETVILLCGVIFRYGLDQPLIWSDELASILFSWLAMLGAVLALHRGAHMRLTAIVTRLPEKWRGWLEAVSALTVCTFVALIITPAIEHMNLQMPVSTPALQLPDGWRCAALPVGAALMLLAALARIAREVSPVQFAGALLTAGAIAAALWIAQPYLLALGNLNLIVFFVALVGLCVAGGVPIAFSFGTATLAYLVLMTHAPLGIVVSRMDEGMANLVLLSVPLFVLLGALLELSGLARCLIDFMAALLGHVRGGLQYVLLGAMFLVSGISGAKAADMAAIAPALFPEMQRRGAKPEELVALLSSTGAMTETIPPSLVLITIGAVCGVSITALFVGGIMPAVVATIAIGFVCWRRARHEPASNSTRAPLRTILRTFVIALPALALPMLIRVVVIEGAATATEVSTIGIAYTLIAGVLLHLCGRRIEWRRLYSLLLDTASLSGAILLIIGLATAMAWALTQSGFSASLVAAMEQIPGGPRAFLCVSIVLFVVLGSVLEGIPAIVLFGPLLFPVARALGIHDVHYAMVVILSMGLGLFAPPMGVGFYAACAIGKVSPDRVVSRVWGYLGALFIALLVVAFVPWLSIGFLK
;
A
#
# COMPACT_ATOMS: atom_id res chain seq x y z
N MET A 1 -13.48 16.98 14.18
CA MET A 1 -12.46 16.32 15.02
C MET A 1 -11.72 17.30 15.93
N HIS A 2 -11.32 18.50 15.45
CA HIS A 2 -10.62 19.49 16.30
C HIS A 2 -11.46 20.10 17.46
N LEU A 3 -12.77 20.28 17.28
CA LEU A 3 -13.64 20.91 18.30
C LEU A 3 -14.07 19.97 19.45
N THR A 4 -13.97 18.66 19.26
CA THR A 4 -14.26 17.65 20.31
C THR A 4 -13.03 17.31 21.15
N LEU A 5 -11.81 17.49 20.61
CA LEU A 5 -10.55 17.26 21.33
C LEU A 5 -10.33 18.29 22.45
N THR A 6 -10.67 19.55 22.22
CA THR A 6 -10.46 20.63 23.20
C THR A 6 -11.37 20.51 24.43
N LYS A 7 -12.59 19.99 24.29
CA LYS A 7 -13.51 19.77 25.42
C LYS A 7 -13.18 18.56 26.28
N LYS A 8 -12.49 17.55 25.74
CA LYS A 8 -12.12 16.33 26.49
C LYS A 8 -10.82 16.52 27.29
N LEU A 9 -9.89 17.32 26.77
CA LEU A 9 -8.62 17.67 27.43
C LEU A 9 -8.79 18.46 28.74
N GLU A 10 -9.91 19.17 28.93
CA GLU A 10 -10.18 19.89 30.18
C GLU A 10 -10.46 18.94 31.36
N ASN A 11 -10.94 17.71 31.10
CA ASN A 11 -11.37 16.75 32.13
C ASN A 11 -10.34 15.66 32.48
N ASP A 12 -9.23 15.57 31.76
CA ASP A 12 -8.20 14.55 32.02
C ASP A 12 -7.29 15.00 33.18
N GLY A 13 -7.06 14.11 34.16
CA GLY A 13 -6.17 14.37 35.30
C GLY A 13 -4.74 14.72 34.88
N TRP A 14 -4.01 15.45 35.74
CA TRP A 14 -2.66 15.95 35.47
C TRP A 14 -1.66 14.85 35.02
N LEU A 15 -1.81 13.63 35.53
CA LEU A 15 -1.00 12.46 35.14
C LEU A 15 -1.19 12.04 33.68
N ALA A 16 -2.44 12.06 33.19
CA ALA A 16 -2.73 11.70 31.80
C ALA A 16 -2.13 12.73 30.85
N ARG A 17 -2.23 14.03 31.16
CA ARG A 17 -1.62 15.10 30.36
C ARG A 17 -0.10 15.05 30.34
N GLY A 18 0.53 14.74 31.48
CA GLY A 18 1.97 14.58 31.58
C GLY A 18 2.48 13.43 30.72
N LEU A 19 1.84 12.27 30.81
CA LEU A 19 2.16 11.09 30.01
C LEU A 19 2.01 11.36 28.51
N THR A 20 0.92 12.01 28.08
CA THR A 20 0.68 12.27 26.66
C THR A 20 1.69 13.25 26.09
N THR A 21 2.04 14.30 26.85
CA THR A 21 3.03 15.29 26.41
C THR A 21 4.42 14.65 26.28
N ALA A 22 4.79 13.77 27.22
CA ALA A 22 6.04 13.02 27.15
C ALA A 22 6.06 12.07 25.94
N VAL A 23 4.97 11.33 25.70
CA VAL A 23 4.83 10.45 24.53
C VAL A 23 4.95 11.25 23.24
N ASP A 24 4.24 12.37 23.12
CA ASP A 24 4.31 13.21 21.93
C ASP A 24 5.75 13.69 21.67
N TRP A 25 6.50 14.09 22.70
CA TRP A 25 7.93 14.42 22.58
C TRP A 25 8.78 13.26 22.06
N VAL A 26 8.58 12.06 22.61
CA VAL A 26 9.27 10.85 22.12
C VAL A 26 8.92 10.59 20.65
N MET A 27 7.64 10.74 20.27
CA MET A 27 7.19 10.53 18.90
C MET A 27 7.75 11.57 17.91
N HIS A 28 8.02 12.81 18.35
CA HIS A 28 8.74 13.79 17.52
C HIS A 28 10.19 13.34 17.27
N GLY A 29 10.87 12.83 18.30
CA GLY A 29 12.21 12.25 18.17
C GLY A 29 12.24 11.05 17.22
N VAL A 30 11.30 10.11 17.39
CA VAL A 30 11.11 8.97 16.47
C VAL A 30 10.88 9.45 15.03
N GLY A 31 10.07 10.50 14.86
CA GLY A 31 9.83 11.15 13.57
C GLY A 31 11.11 11.66 12.92
N ALA A 32 11.93 12.39 13.66
CA ALA A 32 13.19 12.93 13.16
C ALA A 32 14.16 11.81 12.74
N VAL A 33 14.28 10.75 13.54
CA VAL A 33 15.13 9.59 13.22
C VAL A 33 14.60 8.87 11.97
N ALA A 34 13.29 8.60 11.89
CA ALA A 34 12.71 7.92 10.72
C ALA A 34 12.88 8.75 9.43
N ALA A 35 12.69 10.06 9.50
CA ALA A 35 12.94 10.96 8.37
C ALA A 35 14.42 10.95 7.95
N PHE A 36 15.34 10.92 8.91
CA PHE A 36 16.77 10.77 8.64
C PHE A 36 17.09 9.43 7.97
N LEU A 37 16.49 8.32 8.44
CA LEU A 37 16.70 6.99 7.85
C LEU A 37 16.26 6.93 6.39
N VAL A 38 15.11 7.52 6.03
CA VAL A 38 14.66 7.62 4.62
C VAL A 38 15.73 8.31 3.75
N VAL A 39 16.29 9.42 4.24
CA VAL A 39 17.34 10.15 3.52
C VAL A 39 18.64 9.34 3.46
N ALA A 40 19.04 8.73 4.58
CA ALA A 40 20.25 7.92 4.67
C ALA A 40 20.20 6.72 3.71
N GLU A 41 19.09 5.98 3.68
CA GLU A 41 18.88 4.88 2.73
C GLU A 41 18.95 5.35 1.29
N THR A 42 18.28 6.47 0.97
CA THR A 42 18.33 7.05 -0.37
C THR A 42 19.75 7.36 -0.79
N VAL A 43 20.54 7.98 0.10
CA VAL A 43 21.94 8.35 -0.18
C VAL A 43 22.84 7.12 -0.29
N ILE A 44 22.74 6.16 0.64
CA ILE A 44 23.58 4.95 0.64
C ILE A 44 23.37 4.14 -0.63
N LEU A 45 22.11 3.93 -1.02
CA LEU A 45 21.78 3.18 -2.23
C LEU A 45 22.15 3.96 -3.49
N LEU A 46 21.95 5.28 -3.53
CA LEU A 46 22.42 6.09 -4.64
C LEU A 46 23.94 6.05 -4.79
N CYS A 47 24.68 6.12 -3.69
CA CYS A 47 26.14 5.95 -3.68
C CYS A 47 26.52 4.55 -4.18
N GLY A 48 25.85 3.50 -3.71
CA GLY A 48 26.04 2.13 -4.18
C GLY A 48 25.88 2.02 -5.69
N VAL A 49 24.82 2.61 -6.24
CA VAL A 49 24.55 2.68 -7.69
C VAL A 49 25.66 3.45 -8.43
N ILE A 50 26.03 4.65 -7.97
CA ILE A 50 27.07 5.46 -8.63
C ILE A 50 28.41 4.72 -8.66
N PHE A 51 28.79 4.09 -7.56
CA PHE A 51 30.04 3.34 -7.47
C PHE A 51 30.02 2.07 -8.32
N ARG A 52 28.87 1.37 -8.34
CA ARG A 52 28.67 0.13 -9.11
C ARG A 52 28.69 0.39 -10.62
N TYR A 53 27.96 1.39 -11.11
CA TYR A 53 27.78 1.63 -12.55
C TYR A 53 28.63 2.76 -13.14
N GLY A 54 29.01 3.75 -12.32
CA GLY A 54 29.77 4.91 -12.77
C GLY A 54 31.28 4.79 -12.56
N LEU A 55 31.71 4.01 -11.56
CA LEU A 55 33.13 3.86 -11.20
C LEU A 55 33.64 2.42 -11.33
N ASP A 56 32.78 1.47 -11.72
CA ASP A 56 33.09 0.02 -11.77
C ASP A 56 33.72 -0.53 -10.47
N GLN A 57 33.38 0.07 -9.31
CA GLN A 57 33.88 -0.30 -7.98
C GLN A 57 32.72 -0.48 -7.00
N PRO A 58 31.98 -1.61 -7.03
CA PRO A 58 30.80 -1.80 -6.21
C PRO A 58 31.12 -1.78 -4.71
N LEU A 59 30.34 -1.00 -3.95
CA LEU A 59 30.44 -0.91 -2.49
C LEU A 59 29.76 -2.12 -1.83
N ILE A 60 30.53 -3.15 -1.51
CA ILE A 60 30.03 -4.43 -0.97
C ILE A 60 29.21 -4.24 0.32
N TRP A 61 29.56 -3.25 1.14
CA TRP A 61 28.89 -2.95 2.41
C TRP A 61 27.56 -2.19 2.26
N SER A 62 27.28 -1.61 1.08
CA SER A 62 26.15 -0.69 0.91
C SER A 62 24.79 -1.39 1.06
N ASP A 63 24.63 -2.56 0.43
CA ASP A 63 23.40 -3.36 0.50
C ASP A 63 23.15 -3.89 1.93
N GLU A 64 24.23 -4.26 2.63
CA GLU A 64 24.16 -4.71 4.01
C GLU A 64 23.78 -3.58 4.98
N LEU A 65 24.43 -2.42 4.88
CA LEU A 65 24.08 -1.25 5.68
C LEU A 65 22.64 -0.81 5.41
N ALA A 66 22.21 -0.81 4.14
CA ALA A 66 20.85 -0.49 3.76
C ALA A 66 19.84 -1.45 4.42
N SER A 67 20.10 -2.76 4.44
CA SER A 67 19.26 -3.75 5.13
C SER A 67 19.11 -3.47 6.63
N ILE A 68 20.22 -3.08 7.29
CA ILE A 68 20.21 -2.73 8.71
C ILE A 68 19.33 -1.50 8.94
N LEU A 69 19.58 -0.40 8.23
CA LEU A 69 18.81 0.84 8.37
C LEU A 69 17.34 0.65 8.01
N PHE A 70 17.06 -0.19 7.02
CA PHE A 70 15.71 -0.52 6.57
C PHE A 70 14.87 -1.23 7.63
N SER A 71 15.48 -2.15 8.38
CA SER A 71 14.81 -2.80 9.52
C SER A 71 14.41 -1.78 10.59
N TRP A 72 15.27 -0.78 10.86
CA TRP A 72 14.97 0.33 11.75
C TRP A 72 13.90 1.27 11.20
N LEU A 73 13.99 1.64 9.92
CA LEU A 73 12.98 2.48 9.26
C LEU A 73 11.60 1.82 9.28
N ALA A 74 11.53 0.52 9.02
CA ALA A 74 10.29 -0.25 9.05
C ALA A 74 9.62 -0.17 10.44
N MET A 75 10.39 -0.39 11.50
CA MET A 75 9.87 -0.37 12.88
C MET A 75 9.52 1.01 13.38
N LEU A 76 10.38 2.01 13.18
CA LEU A 76 10.09 3.39 13.58
C LEU A 76 8.96 3.99 12.73
N GLY A 77 8.89 3.66 11.44
CA GLY A 77 7.79 4.02 10.57
C GLY A 77 6.46 3.41 11.04
N ALA A 78 6.46 2.16 11.48
CA ALA A 78 5.28 1.49 12.02
C ALA A 78 4.81 2.11 13.36
N VAL A 79 5.73 2.58 14.19
CA VAL A 79 5.44 3.39 15.40
C VAL A 79 4.73 4.70 15.01
N LEU A 80 5.29 5.43 14.02
CA LEU A 80 4.69 6.68 13.53
C LEU A 80 3.31 6.45 12.93
N ALA A 81 3.13 5.38 12.17
CA ALA A 81 1.84 5.00 11.61
C ALA A 81 0.80 4.70 12.68
N LEU A 82 1.21 4.08 13.79
CA LEU A 82 0.32 3.83 14.92
C LEU A 82 -0.06 5.11 15.65
N HIS A 83 0.91 5.97 15.91
CA HIS A 83 0.70 7.24 16.58
C HIS A 83 -0.18 8.21 15.76
N ARG A 84 0.02 8.28 14.43
CA ARG A 84 -0.75 9.14 13.53
C ARG A 84 -2.07 8.53 13.07
N GLY A 85 -2.35 7.27 13.41
CA GLY A 85 -3.53 6.55 12.91
C GLY A 85 -3.48 6.25 11.40
N ALA A 86 -2.28 6.19 10.82
CA ALA A 86 -2.04 5.94 9.40
C ALA A 86 -1.94 4.45 9.02
N HIS A 87 -1.99 3.54 10.00
CA HIS A 87 -2.11 2.10 9.69
C HIS A 87 -3.40 1.81 8.93
N MET A 88 -3.31 0.95 7.91
CA MET A 88 -4.46 0.54 7.11
C MET A 88 -5.49 -0.18 7.99
N ARG A 89 -6.73 0.31 7.96
CA ARG A 89 -7.89 -0.19 8.73
C ARG A 89 -9.13 -0.19 7.83
N LEU A 90 -10.02 -1.16 8.01
CA LEU A 90 -11.34 -1.10 7.41
C LEU A 90 -12.23 -0.14 8.22
N THR A 91 -12.32 1.11 7.78
CA THR A 91 -13.11 2.15 8.46
C THR A 91 -14.56 2.22 7.97
N ALA A 92 -14.88 1.67 6.80
CA ALA A 92 -16.20 1.76 6.19
C ALA A 92 -17.33 1.15 7.05
N ILE A 93 -17.05 0.05 7.77
CA ILE A 93 -18.04 -0.60 8.66
C ILE A 93 -18.16 0.21 9.97
N VAL A 94 -17.02 0.50 10.60
CA VAL A 94 -16.97 1.20 11.89
C VAL A 94 -17.58 2.59 11.81
N THR A 95 -17.40 3.31 10.70
CA THR A 95 -17.96 4.66 10.52
C THR A 95 -19.48 4.69 10.35
N ARG A 96 -20.12 3.57 10.00
CA ARG A 96 -21.59 3.46 9.90
C ARG A 96 -22.26 3.15 11.25
N LEU A 97 -21.48 2.80 12.27
CA LEU A 97 -22.02 2.44 13.59
C LEU A 97 -22.32 3.67 14.46
N PRO A 98 -23.28 3.57 15.40
CA PRO A 98 -23.53 4.61 16.40
C PRO A 98 -22.29 4.91 17.25
N GLU A 99 -22.16 6.15 17.72
CA GLU A 99 -20.98 6.65 18.46
C GLU A 99 -20.58 5.77 19.66
N LYS A 100 -21.56 5.19 20.37
CA LYS A 100 -21.33 4.25 21.48
C LYS A 100 -20.57 3.00 21.04
N TRP A 101 -20.98 2.38 19.93
CA TRP A 101 -20.36 1.17 19.40
C TRP A 101 -19.01 1.46 18.75
N ARG A 102 -18.89 2.62 18.10
CA ARG A 102 -17.62 3.09 17.56
C ARG A 102 -16.56 3.26 18.65
N GLY A 103 -16.88 3.96 19.74
CA GLY A 103 -15.95 4.14 20.85
C GLY A 103 -15.56 2.82 21.54
N TRP A 104 -16.48 1.86 21.62
CA TRP A 104 -16.18 0.51 22.14
C TRP A 104 -15.27 -0.29 21.19
N LEU A 105 -15.53 -0.28 19.88
CA LEU A 105 -14.66 -0.94 18.88
C LEU A 105 -13.27 -0.30 18.83
N GLU A 106 -13.17 1.02 18.95
CA GLU A 106 -11.90 1.72 19.04
C GLU A 106 -11.10 1.30 20.30
N ALA A 107 -11.79 1.07 21.43
CA ALA A 107 -11.19 0.54 22.64
C ALA A 107 -10.73 -0.92 22.50
N VAL A 108 -11.56 -1.79 21.91
CA VAL A 108 -11.19 -3.19 21.58
C VAL A 108 -9.97 -3.19 20.67
N SER A 109 -9.98 -2.38 19.62
CA SER A 109 -8.84 -2.25 18.70
C SER A 109 -7.57 -1.81 19.38
N ALA A 110 -7.63 -0.78 20.23
CA ALA A 110 -6.47 -0.30 20.96
C ALA A 110 -5.93 -1.38 21.93
N LEU A 111 -6.82 -2.09 22.63
CA LEU A 111 -6.44 -3.18 23.53
C LEU A 111 -5.80 -4.35 22.77
N THR A 112 -6.38 -4.78 21.64
CA THR A 112 -5.79 -5.82 20.80
C THR A 112 -4.37 -5.45 20.36
N VAL A 113 -4.14 -4.21 19.95
CA VAL A 113 -2.80 -3.71 19.61
C VAL A 113 -1.87 -3.78 20.83
N CYS A 114 -2.28 -3.27 21.99
CA CYS A 114 -1.49 -3.34 23.22
C CYS A 114 -1.13 -4.77 23.60
N THR A 115 -2.10 -5.68 23.59
CA THR A 115 -1.91 -7.09 23.93
C THR A 115 -0.95 -7.76 22.95
N PHE A 116 -1.17 -7.59 21.65
CA PHE A 116 -0.29 -8.14 20.62
C PHE A 116 1.15 -7.66 20.81
N VAL A 117 1.34 -6.34 20.92
CA VAL A 117 2.67 -5.74 21.04
C VAL A 117 3.36 -6.20 22.34
N ALA A 118 2.64 -6.25 23.46
CA ALA A 118 3.20 -6.74 24.72
C ALA A 118 3.66 -8.22 24.62
N LEU A 119 2.90 -9.07 23.93
CA LEU A 119 3.23 -10.49 23.76
C LEU A 119 4.46 -10.72 22.89
N ILE A 120 4.76 -9.84 21.93
CA ILE A 120 5.92 -10.01 21.05
C ILE A 120 7.22 -9.41 21.60
N ILE A 121 7.19 -8.56 22.63
CA ILE A 121 8.40 -7.91 23.18
C ILE A 121 9.41 -8.94 23.67
N THR A 122 8.99 -9.89 24.51
CA THR A 122 9.91 -10.90 25.06
C THR A 122 10.49 -11.80 23.95
N PRO A 123 9.67 -12.41 23.06
CA PRO A 123 10.21 -13.13 21.90
C PRO A 123 11.12 -12.29 21.00
N ALA A 124 10.91 -10.97 20.90
CA ALA A 124 11.77 -10.09 20.13
C ALA A 124 13.12 -9.81 20.79
N ILE A 125 13.17 -9.70 22.12
CA ILE A 125 14.42 -9.63 22.87
C ILE A 125 15.18 -10.95 22.74
N GLU A 126 14.50 -12.09 22.83
CA GLU A 126 15.10 -13.41 22.63
C GLU A 126 15.68 -13.55 21.22
N HIS A 127 14.91 -13.21 20.18
CA HIS A 127 15.38 -13.21 18.79
C HIS A 127 16.61 -12.32 18.59
N MET A 128 16.60 -11.09 19.13
CA MET A 128 17.74 -10.18 19.10
C MET A 128 18.98 -10.81 19.76
N ASN A 129 18.83 -11.39 20.95
CA ASN A 129 19.93 -12.03 21.68
C ASN A 129 20.49 -13.24 20.95
N LEU A 130 19.64 -14.03 20.28
CA LEU A 130 20.06 -15.17 19.45
C LEU A 130 20.87 -14.73 18.23
N GLN A 131 20.67 -13.51 17.73
CA GLN A 131 21.39 -12.96 16.58
C GLN A 131 22.64 -12.14 16.97
N MET A 132 22.84 -11.81 18.25
CA MET A 132 24.06 -11.09 18.70
C MET A 132 25.38 -11.85 18.44
N PRO A 133 25.45 -13.19 18.53
CA PRO A 133 26.66 -13.93 18.19
C PRO A 133 26.92 -14.06 16.68
N VAL A 134 25.94 -13.73 15.84
CA VAL A 134 26.03 -13.86 14.38
C VAL A 134 26.52 -12.54 13.80
N SER A 135 27.64 -12.55 13.09
CA SER A 135 28.15 -11.35 12.41
C SER A 135 27.67 -11.27 10.96
N THR A 136 27.42 -10.05 10.50
CA THR A 136 27.09 -9.78 9.12
C THR A 136 28.32 -9.94 8.21
N PRO A 137 28.16 -10.40 6.95
CA PRO A 137 29.30 -10.81 6.13
C PRO A 137 30.29 -9.67 5.76
N ALA A 138 29.79 -8.49 5.43
CA ALA A 138 30.61 -7.39 4.90
C ALA A 138 31.08 -6.40 5.98
N LEU A 139 30.18 -5.95 6.86
CA LEU A 139 30.51 -5.01 7.92
C LEU A 139 31.06 -5.68 9.18
N GLN A 140 30.92 -7.01 9.30
CA GLN A 140 31.33 -7.77 10.49
C GLN A 140 30.69 -7.22 11.78
N LEU A 141 29.47 -6.69 11.65
CA LEU A 141 28.68 -6.20 12.78
C LEU A 141 27.80 -7.32 13.32
N PRO A 142 27.52 -7.37 14.63
CA PRO A 142 26.51 -8.28 15.16
C PRO A 142 25.13 -8.05 14.51
N ASP A 143 24.52 -9.08 13.92
CA ASP A 143 23.18 -8.99 13.30
C ASP A 143 22.08 -8.68 14.33
N GLY A 144 22.38 -8.92 15.62
CA GLY A 144 21.57 -8.46 16.74
C GLY A 144 21.26 -6.95 16.70
N TRP A 145 22.12 -6.09 16.13
CA TRP A 145 21.83 -4.66 15.99
C TRP A 145 20.74 -4.34 14.97
N ARG A 146 20.64 -5.16 13.92
CA ARG A 146 19.52 -5.11 12.98
C ARG A 146 18.24 -5.57 13.66
N CYS A 147 18.32 -6.72 14.34
CA CYS A 147 17.18 -7.30 15.05
C CYS A 147 16.70 -6.45 16.23
N ALA A 148 17.54 -5.61 16.82
CA ALA A 148 17.19 -4.68 17.91
C ALA A 148 16.10 -3.68 17.51
N ALA A 149 15.89 -3.43 16.21
CA ALA A 149 14.78 -2.63 15.71
C ALA A 149 13.42 -3.18 16.18
N LEU A 150 13.28 -4.51 16.27
CA LEU A 150 12.03 -5.19 16.63
C LEU A 150 11.60 -4.93 18.09
N PRO A 151 12.41 -5.24 19.13
CA PRO A 151 12.01 -4.97 20.51
C PRO A 151 11.92 -3.47 20.80
N VAL A 152 12.77 -2.62 20.21
CA VAL A 152 12.69 -1.16 20.38
C VAL A 152 11.41 -0.61 19.74
N GLY A 153 11.12 -1.01 18.50
CA GLY A 153 9.88 -0.66 17.81
C GLY A 153 8.64 -1.14 18.57
N ALA A 154 8.64 -2.38 19.06
CA ALA A 154 7.55 -2.92 19.87
C ALA A 154 7.35 -2.14 21.17
N ALA A 155 8.41 -1.82 21.91
CA ALA A 155 8.32 -1.01 23.13
C ALA A 155 7.74 0.39 22.86
N LEU A 156 8.19 1.05 21.79
CA LEU A 156 7.67 2.36 21.37
C LEU A 156 6.21 2.28 20.89
N MET A 157 5.84 1.23 20.17
CA MET A 157 4.44 0.99 19.77
C MET A 157 3.55 0.74 20.98
N LEU A 158 4.03 0.00 21.99
CA LEU A 158 3.28 -0.23 23.22
C LEU A 158 3.05 1.10 23.95
N LEU A 159 4.07 1.93 24.07
CA LEU A 159 3.97 3.26 24.65
C LEU A 159 2.97 4.15 23.88
N ALA A 160 3.03 4.16 22.55
CA ALA A 160 2.08 4.90 21.72
C ALA A 160 0.63 4.37 21.86
N ALA A 161 0.45 3.04 21.93
CA ALA A 161 -0.85 2.40 22.08
C ALA A 161 -1.46 2.67 23.46
N LEU A 162 -0.66 2.59 24.53
CA LEU A 162 -1.08 2.92 25.89
C LEU A 162 -1.47 4.40 26.02
N ALA A 163 -0.68 5.31 25.44
CA ALA A 163 -1.00 6.73 25.39
C ALA A 163 -2.31 7.00 24.64
N ARG A 164 -2.56 6.26 23.55
CA ARG A 164 -3.82 6.33 22.82
C ARG A 164 -5.01 5.86 23.66
N ILE A 165 -4.88 4.74 24.39
CA ILE A 165 -5.91 4.28 25.33
C ILE A 165 -6.19 5.37 26.38
N ALA A 166 -5.14 5.93 26.98
CA ALA A 166 -5.27 6.97 28.01
C ALA A 166 -5.98 8.24 27.50
N ARG A 167 -5.85 8.59 26.21
CA ARG A 167 -6.49 9.78 25.60
C ARG A 167 -7.91 9.53 25.10
N GLU A 168 -8.10 8.40 24.43
CA GLU A 168 -9.28 8.18 23.59
C GLU A 168 -10.34 7.33 24.29
N VAL A 169 -9.94 6.43 25.20
CA VAL A 169 -10.82 5.38 25.74
C VAL A 169 -11.29 5.73 27.16
N SER A 170 -12.61 5.68 27.39
CA SER A 170 -13.16 5.85 28.74
C SER A 170 -12.96 4.59 29.60
N PRO A 171 -12.93 4.69 30.95
CA PRO A 171 -12.78 3.51 31.81
C PRO A 171 -13.83 2.43 31.58
N VAL A 172 -15.07 2.84 31.25
CA VAL A 172 -16.17 1.93 30.92
C VAL A 172 -15.93 1.23 29.58
N GLN A 173 -15.47 1.96 28.57
CA GLN A 173 -15.10 1.37 27.28
C GLN A 173 -13.90 0.43 27.41
N PHE A 174 -12.92 0.78 28.24
CA PHE A 174 -11.76 -0.07 28.53
C PHE A 174 -12.15 -1.37 29.22
N ALA A 175 -12.97 -1.29 30.28
CA ALA A 175 -13.49 -2.48 30.97
C ALA A 175 -14.33 -3.35 30.02
N GLY A 176 -15.17 -2.73 29.19
CA GLY A 176 -15.92 -3.41 28.14
C GLY A 176 -15.00 -4.12 27.14
N ALA A 177 -13.96 -3.44 26.64
CA ALA A 177 -12.98 -4.03 25.73
C ALA A 177 -12.23 -5.21 26.36
N LEU A 178 -11.82 -5.09 27.62
CA LEU A 178 -11.15 -6.16 28.37
C LEU A 178 -12.04 -7.38 28.55
N LEU A 179 -13.32 -7.18 28.92
CA LEU A 179 -14.30 -8.25 29.01
C LEU A 179 -14.51 -8.94 27.65
N THR A 180 -14.52 -8.17 26.56
CA THR A 180 -14.73 -8.71 25.22
C THR A 180 -13.54 -9.55 24.77
N ALA A 181 -12.32 -9.03 24.95
CA ALA A 181 -11.09 -9.74 24.64
C ALA A 181 -10.96 -11.02 25.50
N GLY A 182 -11.26 -10.92 26.80
CA GLY A 182 -11.28 -12.05 27.72
C GLY A 182 -12.34 -13.10 27.35
N ALA A 183 -13.54 -12.68 26.96
CA ALA A 183 -14.61 -13.58 26.52
C ALA A 183 -14.23 -14.32 25.23
N ILE A 184 -13.64 -13.63 24.25
CA ILE A 184 -13.15 -14.26 23.01
C ILE A 184 -12.03 -15.26 23.33
N ALA A 185 -11.05 -14.88 24.15
CA ALA A 185 -9.95 -15.75 24.55
C ALA A 185 -10.46 -17.00 25.31
N ALA A 186 -11.38 -16.82 26.26
CA ALA A 186 -12.00 -17.91 27.00
C ALA A 186 -12.82 -18.83 26.09
N ALA A 187 -13.60 -18.26 25.16
CA ALA A 187 -14.36 -19.04 24.18
C ALA A 187 -13.45 -19.87 23.28
N LEU A 188 -12.36 -19.29 22.77
CA LEU A 188 -11.37 -20.00 21.95
C LEU A 188 -10.65 -21.09 22.74
N TRP A 189 -10.33 -20.85 24.02
CA TRP A 189 -9.69 -21.82 24.89
C TRP A 189 -10.63 -22.99 25.24
N ILE A 190 -11.89 -22.71 25.58
CA ILE A 190 -12.90 -23.75 25.83
C ILE A 190 -13.19 -24.56 24.55
N ALA A 191 -13.19 -23.89 23.40
CA ALA A 191 -13.40 -24.52 22.10
C ALA A 191 -12.16 -25.29 21.59
N GLN A 192 -11.00 -25.17 22.24
CA GLN A 192 -9.73 -25.77 21.80
C GLN A 192 -9.84 -27.26 21.39
N PRO A 193 -10.42 -28.19 22.19
CA PRO A 193 -10.50 -29.59 21.79
C PRO A 193 -11.35 -29.80 20.53
N TYR A 194 -12.42 -29.02 20.36
CA TYR A 194 -13.27 -29.08 19.16
C TYR A 194 -12.56 -28.50 17.94
N LEU A 195 -11.80 -27.41 18.12
CA LEU A 195 -11.02 -26.78 17.05
C LEU A 195 -9.86 -27.68 16.59
N LEU A 196 -9.23 -28.44 17.49
CA LEU A 196 -8.23 -29.43 17.12
C LEU A 196 -8.85 -30.58 16.30
N ALA A 197 -10.07 -31.00 16.63
CA ALA A 197 -10.78 -32.06 15.90
C ALA A 197 -11.15 -31.67 14.44
N LEU A 198 -11.19 -30.37 14.13
CA LEU A 198 -11.51 -29.87 12.78
C LEU A 198 -10.36 -30.01 11.77
N GLY A 199 -9.14 -30.36 12.22
CA GLY A 199 -7.96 -30.39 11.35
C GLY A 199 -7.73 -29.04 10.65
N ASN A 200 -7.49 -29.04 9.35
CA ASN A 200 -7.19 -27.82 8.57
C ASN A 200 -8.34 -26.80 8.52
N LEU A 201 -9.58 -27.18 8.89
CA LEU A 201 -10.68 -26.22 8.95
C LEU A 201 -10.54 -25.21 10.10
N ASN A 202 -9.74 -25.50 11.13
CA ASN A 202 -9.47 -24.53 12.18
C ASN A 202 -8.76 -23.27 11.66
N LEU A 203 -7.98 -23.38 10.57
CA LEU A 203 -7.32 -22.26 9.92
C LEU A 203 -8.32 -21.24 9.38
N ILE A 204 -9.49 -21.69 8.93
CA ILE A 204 -10.57 -20.79 8.49
C ILE A 204 -11.08 -19.99 9.69
N VAL A 205 -11.20 -20.61 10.87
CA VAL A 205 -11.63 -19.92 12.09
C VAL A 205 -10.63 -18.82 12.48
N PHE A 206 -9.32 -19.11 12.49
CA PHE A 206 -8.32 -18.13 12.88
C PHE A 206 -8.02 -17.10 11.78
N PHE A 207 -7.78 -17.53 10.55
CA PHE A 207 -7.29 -16.65 9.49
C PHE A 207 -8.37 -16.02 8.62
N VAL A 208 -9.60 -16.55 8.62
CA VAL A 208 -10.74 -15.91 7.95
C VAL A 208 -11.67 -15.27 8.95
N ALA A 209 -12.17 -16.02 9.94
CA ALA A 209 -13.20 -15.50 10.85
C ALA A 209 -12.62 -14.51 11.87
N LEU A 210 -11.53 -14.85 12.58
CA LEU A 210 -10.92 -13.96 13.57
C LEU A 210 -10.24 -12.75 12.91
N VAL A 211 -9.49 -12.93 11.82
CA VAL A 211 -8.96 -11.80 11.02
C VAL A 211 -10.10 -10.93 10.51
N GLY A 212 -11.14 -11.51 9.92
CA GLY A 212 -12.30 -10.79 9.42
C GLY A 212 -13.02 -10.00 10.51
N LEU A 213 -13.18 -10.58 11.70
CA LEU A 213 -13.75 -9.92 12.87
C LEU A 213 -12.89 -8.74 13.34
N CYS A 214 -11.57 -8.93 13.45
CA CYS A 214 -10.63 -7.88 13.82
C CYS A 214 -10.66 -6.73 12.81
N VAL A 215 -10.58 -7.03 11.52
CA VAL A 215 -10.61 -6.04 10.44
C VAL A 215 -11.96 -5.31 10.43
N ALA A 216 -13.08 -6.03 10.53
CA ALA A 216 -14.42 -5.44 10.63
C ALA A 216 -14.60 -4.56 11.87
N GLY A 217 -13.95 -4.92 12.97
CA GLY A 217 -13.88 -4.13 14.20
C GLY A 217 -12.97 -2.91 14.12
N GLY A 218 -12.29 -2.67 12.99
CA GLY A 218 -11.38 -1.54 12.80
C GLY A 218 -9.99 -1.72 13.40
N VAL A 219 -9.62 -2.94 13.80
CA VAL A 219 -8.25 -3.28 14.18
C VAL A 219 -7.35 -3.09 12.95
N PRO A 220 -6.19 -2.42 13.07
CA PRO A 220 -5.28 -2.29 11.93
C PRO A 220 -4.84 -3.66 11.42
N ILE A 221 -4.74 -3.78 10.10
CA ILE A 221 -4.67 -5.09 9.42
C ILE A 221 -3.45 -5.89 9.87
N ALA A 222 -2.30 -5.24 10.04
CA ALA A 222 -1.07 -5.87 10.54
C ALA A 222 -1.31 -6.61 11.87
N PHE A 223 -1.92 -5.93 12.84
CA PHE A 223 -2.22 -6.50 14.16
C PHE A 223 -3.32 -7.55 14.11
N SER A 224 -4.22 -7.49 13.12
CA SER A 224 -5.22 -8.54 12.90
C SER A 224 -4.54 -9.84 12.48
N PHE A 225 -3.58 -9.78 11.54
CA PHE A 225 -2.78 -10.93 11.12
C PHE A 225 -1.91 -11.45 12.26
N GLY A 226 -1.22 -10.56 12.96
CA GLY A 226 -0.36 -10.93 14.08
C GLY A 226 -1.13 -11.61 15.22
N THR A 227 -2.26 -11.03 15.63
CA THR A 227 -3.09 -11.59 16.72
C THR A 227 -3.71 -12.92 16.33
N ALA A 228 -4.20 -13.06 15.10
CA ALA A 228 -4.73 -14.32 14.60
C ALA A 228 -3.66 -15.41 14.53
N THR A 229 -2.44 -15.05 14.10
CA THR A 229 -1.29 -15.97 14.05
C THR A 229 -0.88 -16.40 15.45
N LEU A 230 -0.73 -15.47 16.41
CA LEU A 230 -0.42 -15.82 17.80
C LEU A 230 -1.51 -16.71 18.41
N ALA A 231 -2.79 -16.37 18.21
CA ALA A 231 -3.90 -17.17 18.74
C ALA A 231 -3.89 -18.59 18.16
N TYR A 232 -3.63 -18.74 16.86
CA TYR A 232 -3.49 -20.04 16.21
C TYR A 232 -2.30 -20.83 16.79
N LEU A 233 -1.11 -20.21 16.90
CA LEU A 233 0.07 -20.91 17.39
C LEU A 233 -0.07 -21.36 18.85
N VAL A 234 -0.62 -20.51 19.72
CA VAL A 234 -0.84 -20.81 21.14
C VAL A 234 -1.86 -21.92 21.35
N LEU A 235 -2.96 -21.92 20.58
CA LEU A 235 -4.09 -22.81 20.84
C LEU A 235 -4.06 -24.10 20.00
N MET A 236 -3.51 -24.05 18.78
CA MET A 236 -3.57 -25.16 17.82
C MET A 236 -2.23 -25.87 17.63
N THR A 237 -1.11 -25.31 18.12
CA THR A 237 0.23 -25.84 17.85
C THR A 237 1.11 -25.87 19.09
N HIS A 238 2.30 -26.46 18.96
CA HIS A 238 3.39 -26.39 19.95
C HIS A 238 4.57 -25.54 19.47
N ALA A 239 4.36 -24.74 18.42
CA ALA A 239 5.39 -23.92 17.83
C ALA A 239 5.77 -22.76 18.78
N PRO A 240 7.07 -22.47 18.98
CA PRO A 240 7.50 -21.32 19.76
C PRO A 240 6.96 -20.00 19.20
N LEU A 241 6.55 -19.09 20.09
CA LEU A 241 6.06 -17.76 19.69
C LEU A 241 7.16 -16.91 19.02
N GLY A 242 8.43 -17.24 19.28
CA GLY A 242 9.59 -16.66 18.58
C GLY A 242 9.53 -16.79 17.06
N ILE A 243 8.79 -17.77 16.52
CA ILE A 243 8.60 -17.89 15.07
C ILE A 243 7.86 -16.68 14.50
N VAL A 244 6.90 -16.10 15.23
CA VAL A 244 6.20 -14.90 14.76
C VAL A 244 7.18 -13.75 14.58
N VAL A 245 8.10 -13.55 15.53
CA VAL A 245 9.09 -12.49 15.42
C VAL A 245 10.14 -12.79 14.36
N SER A 246 10.64 -14.02 14.27
CA SER A 246 11.62 -14.41 13.25
C SER A 246 11.06 -14.27 11.83
N ARG A 247 9.80 -14.66 11.60
CA ARG A 247 9.15 -14.48 10.29
C ARG A 247 8.76 -13.03 10.01
N MET A 248 8.45 -12.27 11.05
CA MET A 248 8.24 -10.82 10.94
C MET A 248 9.53 -10.11 10.51
N ASP A 249 10.66 -10.46 11.13
CA ASP A 249 11.98 -9.97 10.77
C ASP A 249 12.34 -10.27 9.32
N GLU A 250 12.22 -11.54 8.91
CA GLU A 250 12.49 -11.99 7.54
C GLU A 250 11.62 -11.29 6.49
N GLY A 251 10.32 -11.14 6.78
CA GLY A 251 9.39 -10.46 5.87
C GLY A 251 9.69 -8.97 5.71
N MET A 252 10.10 -8.30 6.79
CA MET A 252 10.42 -6.87 6.77
C MET A 252 11.81 -6.56 6.21
N ALA A 253 12.78 -7.47 6.35
CA ALA A 253 14.16 -7.28 5.91
C ALA A 253 14.37 -7.55 4.40
N ASN A 254 13.31 -7.84 3.64
CA ASN A 254 13.43 -8.12 2.21
C ASN A 254 13.86 -6.85 1.45
N LEU A 255 15.09 -6.83 0.96
CA LEU A 255 15.68 -5.70 0.22
C LEU A 255 14.84 -5.23 -0.97
N VAL A 256 14.08 -6.12 -1.61
CA VAL A 256 13.17 -5.74 -2.70
C VAL A 256 12.14 -4.70 -2.21
N LEU A 257 11.66 -4.84 -0.97
CA LEU A 257 10.66 -3.95 -0.40
C LEU A 257 11.21 -2.58 -0.05
N LEU A 258 12.53 -2.40 -0.02
CA LEU A 258 13.16 -1.07 0.11
C LEU A 258 12.80 -0.17 -1.07
N SER A 259 12.39 -0.73 -2.21
CA SER A 259 11.85 0.06 -3.31
C SER A 259 10.52 0.75 -2.95
N VAL A 260 9.75 0.24 -1.98
CA VAL A 260 8.48 0.85 -1.54
C VAL A 260 8.68 2.26 -0.97
N PRO A 261 9.47 2.48 0.10
CA PRO A 261 9.71 3.84 0.61
C PRO A 261 10.32 4.76 -0.43
N LEU A 262 11.21 4.25 -1.29
CA LEU A 262 11.88 5.07 -2.29
C LEU A 262 10.94 5.49 -3.44
N PHE A 263 10.04 4.62 -3.92
CA PHE A 263 9.03 5.00 -4.90
C PHE A 263 7.96 5.93 -4.30
N VAL A 264 7.58 5.73 -3.03
CA VAL A 264 6.71 6.66 -2.30
C VAL A 264 7.38 8.04 -2.19
N LEU A 265 8.67 8.09 -1.83
CA LEU A 265 9.44 9.33 -1.78
C LEU A 265 9.55 9.98 -3.16
N LEU A 266 9.81 9.20 -4.21
CA LEU A 266 9.89 9.66 -5.59
C LEU A 266 8.58 10.33 -6.03
N GLY A 267 7.43 9.70 -5.75
CA GLY A 267 6.12 10.27 -6.02
C GLY A 267 5.87 11.59 -5.27
N ALA A 268 6.23 11.63 -3.98
CA ALA A 268 6.13 12.83 -3.16
C ALA A 268 7.02 13.98 -3.69
N LEU A 269 8.24 13.68 -4.14
CA LEU A 269 9.16 14.66 -4.74
C LEU A 269 8.68 15.14 -6.12
N LEU A 270 8.03 14.27 -6.90
CA LEU A 270 7.40 14.65 -8.18
C LEU A 270 6.29 15.69 -7.97
N GLU A 271 5.50 15.55 -6.91
CA GLU A 271 4.50 16.54 -6.52
C GLU A 271 5.17 17.85 -6.04
N LEU A 272 6.10 17.76 -5.09
CA LEU A 272 6.79 18.92 -4.51
C LEU A 272 7.54 19.78 -5.52
N SER A 273 8.17 19.15 -6.50
CA SER A 273 8.94 19.82 -7.56
C SER A 273 8.05 20.51 -8.60
N GLY A 274 6.74 20.25 -8.59
CA GLY A 274 5.80 20.77 -9.59
C GLY A 274 5.90 20.07 -10.95
N LEU A 275 6.63 18.96 -11.05
CA LEU A 275 6.75 18.14 -12.27
C LEU A 275 5.40 17.49 -12.62
N ALA A 276 4.65 17.00 -11.63
CA ALA A 276 3.29 16.50 -11.84
C ALA A 276 2.38 17.55 -12.51
N ARG A 277 2.49 18.82 -12.09
CA ARG A 277 1.74 19.94 -12.68
C ARG A 277 2.15 20.18 -14.14
N CYS A 278 3.44 20.06 -14.47
CA CYS A 278 3.92 20.17 -15.86
C CYS A 278 3.31 19.09 -16.77
N LEU A 279 3.19 17.85 -16.29
CA LEU A 279 2.54 16.77 -17.04
C LEU A 279 1.07 17.09 -17.33
N ILE A 280 0.34 17.59 -16.32
CA ILE A 280 -1.07 17.99 -16.47
C ILE A 280 -1.20 19.13 -17.48
N ASP A 281 -0.33 20.14 -17.40
CA ASP A 281 -0.36 21.30 -18.30
C ASP A 281 -0.08 20.89 -19.76
N PHE A 282 0.85 19.94 -19.98
CA PHE A 282 1.12 19.35 -21.28
C PHE A 282 -0.07 18.53 -21.80
N MET A 283 -0.67 17.67 -20.98
CA MET A 283 -1.88 16.93 -21.36
C MET A 283 -3.03 17.87 -21.71
N ALA A 284 -3.22 18.95 -20.95
CA ALA A 284 -4.21 19.98 -21.22
C ALA A 284 -3.97 20.70 -22.55
N ALA A 285 -2.71 21.02 -22.89
CA ALA A 285 -2.37 21.62 -24.19
C ALA A 285 -2.63 20.67 -25.37
N LEU A 286 -2.34 19.37 -25.18
CA LEU A 286 -2.49 18.35 -26.22
C LEU A 286 -3.96 17.97 -26.47
N LEU A 287 -4.72 17.71 -25.40
CA LEU A 287 -6.05 17.09 -25.47
C LEU A 287 -7.19 18.02 -25.02
N GLY A 288 -6.90 19.14 -24.36
CA GLY A 288 -7.94 20.02 -23.77
C GLY A 288 -8.85 20.74 -24.78
N HIS A 289 -8.54 20.66 -26.08
CA HIS A 289 -9.35 21.21 -27.16
C HIS A 289 -10.34 20.22 -27.77
N VAL A 290 -10.12 18.91 -27.57
CA VAL A 290 -11.04 17.90 -28.13
C VAL A 290 -12.35 17.87 -27.34
N ARG A 291 -13.41 17.36 -27.95
CA ARG A 291 -14.71 17.18 -27.27
C ARG A 291 -14.56 16.18 -26.12
N GLY A 292 -14.94 16.58 -24.90
CA GLY A 292 -14.63 15.84 -23.67
C GLY A 292 -13.15 15.90 -23.27
N GLY A 293 -12.38 16.85 -23.81
CA GLY A 293 -10.91 16.92 -23.70
C GLY A 293 -10.39 16.81 -22.27
N LEU A 294 -11.02 17.49 -21.31
CA LEU A 294 -10.57 17.44 -19.92
C LEU A 294 -10.71 16.04 -19.27
N GLN A 295 -11.62 15.19 -19.75
CA GLN A 295 -11.72 13.79 -19.28
C GLN A 295 -10.51 12.99 -19.76
N TYR A 296 -10.07 13.21 -21.00
CA TYR A 296 -8.83 12.61 -21.51
C TYR A 296 -7.58 13.19 -20.86
N VAL A 297 -7.59 14.47 -20.49
CA VAL A 297 -6.51 15.09 -19.71
C VAL A 297 -6.40 14.40 -18.34
N LEU A 298 -7.53 14.16 -17.66
CA LEU A 298 -7.53 13.43 -16.38
C LEU A 298 -6.98 12.02 -16.55
N LEU A 299 -7.50 11.27 -17.53
CA LEU A 299 -7.08 9.90 -17.82
C LEU A 299 -5.58 9.83 -18.16
N GLY A 300 -5.09 10.69 -19.05
CA GLY A 300 -3.69 10.74 -19.47
C GLY A 300 -2.76 11.22 -18.36
N ALA A 301 -3.16 12.23 -17.57
CA ALA A 301 -2.38 12.68 -16.43
C ALA A 301 -2.27 11.59 -15.36
N MET A 302 -3.36 10.88 -15.05
CA MET A 302 -3.34 9.74 -14.12
C MET A 302 -2.43 8.63 -14.64
N PHE A 303 -2.49 8.32 -15.93
CA PHE A 303 -1.62 7.31 -16.54
C PHE A 303 -0.13 7.67 -16.39
N LEU A 304 0.25 8.91 -16.72
CA LEU A 304 1.65 9.36 -16.70
C LEU A 304 2.20 9.54 -15.28
N VAL A 305 1.44 10.17 -14.37
CA VAL A 305 1.87 10.43 -12.99
C VAL A 305 1.98 9.13 -12.21
N SER A 306 1.02 8.22 -12.40
CA SER A 306 1.04 6.94 -11.68
C SER A 306 2.17 6.03 -12.12
N GLY A 307 2.56 6.10 -13.40
CA GLY A 307 3.77 5.43 -13.92
C GLY A 307 5.11 5.97 -13.39
N ILE A 308 5.08 6.82 -12.36
CA ILE A 308 6.25 7.29 -11.62
C ILE A 308 6.09 6.99 -10.13
N SER A 309 4.96 7.41 -9.55
CA SER A 309 4.69 7.41 -8.11
C SER A 309 4.32 6.02 -7.56
N GLY A 310 3.61 5.21 -8.34
CA GLY A 310 3.10 3.89 -7.91
C GLY A 310 2.08 3.93 -6.76
N ALA A 311 1.72 5.12 -6.27
CA ALA A 311 0.82 5.35 -5.14
C ALA A 311 -0.47 6.07 -5.57
N LYS A 312 -1.52 5.29 -5.86
CA LYS A 312 -2.80 5.78 -6.41
C LYS A 312 -3.45 6.93 -5.62
N ALA A 313 -3.38 6.89 -4.29
CA ALA A 313 -4.02 7.90 -3.44
C ALA A 313 -3.30 9.24 -3.55
N ALA A 314 -1.96 9.22 -3.63
CA ALA A 314 -1.14 10.39 -3.87
C ALA A 314 -1.41 10.95 -5.29
N ASP A 315 -1.50 10.08 -6.30
CA ASP A 315 -1.77 10.50 -7.69
C ASP A 315 -3.11 11.23 -7.81
N MET A 316 -4.16 10.68 -7.19
CA MET A 316 -5.47 11.32 -7.14
C MET A 316 -5.44 12.65 -6.37
N ALA A 317 -4.72 12.72 -5.25
CA ALA A 317 -4.57 13.92 -4.44
C ALA A 317 -3.78 15.02 -5.16
N ALA A 318 -2.84 14.66 -6.04
CA ALA A 318 -2.09 15.61 -6.86
C ALA A 318 -2.91 16.12 -8.06
N ILE A 319 -3.65 15.23 -8.75
CA ILE A 319 -4.33 15.56 -10.01
C ILE A 319 -5.69 16.23 -9.78
N ALA A 320 -6.47 15.79 -8.78
CA ALA A 320 -7.83 16.31 -8.61
C ALA A 320 -7.87 17.82 -8.32
N PRO A 321 -7.08 18.39 -7.38
CA PRO A 321 -7.07 19.83 -7.13
C PRO A 321 -6.59 20.64 -8.34
N ALA A 322 -5.73 20.02 -9.15
CA ALA A 322 -5.14 20.62 -10.33
C ALA A 322 -6.13 20.75 -11.51
N LEU A 323 -7.07 19.83 -11.65
CA LEU A 323 -7.95 19.75 -12.82
C LEU A 323 -9.44 19.99 -12.51
N PHE A 324 -9.92 19.61 -11.33
CA PHE A 324 -11.34 19.71 -10.97
C PHE A 324 -11.90 21.13 -11.06
N PRO A 325 -11.22 22.19 -10.57
CA PRO A 325 -11.76 23.56 -10.68
C PRO A 325 -12.00 23.98 -12.12
N GLU A 326 -11.10 23.63 -13.04
CA GLU A 326 -11.24 23.94 -14.47
C GLU A 326 -12.35 23.10 -15.12
N MET A 327 -12.46 21.82 -14.78
CA MET A 327 -13.54 20.96 -15.28
C MET A 327 -14.91 21.46 -14.84
N GLN A 328 -15.05 21.89 -13.58
CA GLN A 328 -16.29 22.46 -13.05
C GLN A 328 -16.64 23.79 -13.71
N ARG A 329 -15.66 24.65 -13.99
CA ARG A 329 -15.87 25.91 -14.77
C ARG A 329 -16.41 25.65 -16.17
N ARG A 330 -16.06 24.50 -16.77
CA ARG A 330 -16.60 24.06 -18.07
C ARG A 330 -17.91 23.28 -17.97
N GLY A 331 -18.56 23.27 -16.80
CA GLY A 331 -19.86 22.66 -16.59
C GLY A 331 -19.84 21.15 -16.28
N ALA A 332 -18.68 20.55 -16.05
CA ALA A 332 -18.60 19.16 -15.64
C ALA A 332 -19.17 18.98 -14.23
N LYS A 333 -20.03 17.96 -14.06
CA LYS A 333 -20.68 17.69 -12.78
C LYS A 333 -19.69 17.08 -11.79
N PRO A 334 -19.63 17.55 -10.52
CA PRO A 334 -18.68 17.02 -9.53
C PRO A 334 -18.73 15.50 -9.36
N GLU A 335 -19.93 14.90 -9.38
CA GLU A 335 -20.10 13.45 -9.28
C GLU A 335 -19.48 12.68 -10.45
N GLU A 336 -19.44 13.28 -11.64
CA GLU A 336 -18.81 12.68 -12.82
C GLU A 336 -17.28 12.73 -12.73
N LEU A 337 -16.74 13.84 -12.20
CA LEU A 337 -15.31 14.02 -12.00
C LEU A 337 -14.74 12.98 -11.03
N VAL A 338 -15.45 12.77 -9.92
CA VAL A 338 -15.05 11.77 -8.92
C VAL A 338 -15.22 10.35 -9.46
N ALA A 339 -16.28 10.07 -10.21
CA ALA A 339 -16.47 8.76 -10.83
C ALA A 339 -15.34 8.41 -11.81
N LEU A 340 -14.92 9.38 -12.64
CA LEU A 340 -13.80 9.20 -13.55
C LEU A 340 -12.47 9.06 -12.79
N LEU A 341 -12.19 9.93 -11.81
CA LEU A 341 -10.99 9.87 -10.97
C LEU A 341 -10.85 8.51 -10.27
N SER A 342 -11.93 8.05 -9.65
CA SER A 342 -12.04 6.74 -9.00
C SER A 342 -11.68 5.61 -9.97
N SER A 343 -12.23 5.64 -11.18
CA SER A 343 -12.02 4.58 -12.17
C SER A 343 -10.60 4.61 -12.74
N THR A 344 -10.02 5.79 -12.93
CA THR A 344 -8.60 5.91 -13.28
C THR A 344 -7.70 5.39 -12.16
N GLY A 345 -8.06 5.55 -10.88
CA GLY A 345 -7.31 4.96 -9.77
C GLY A 345 -7.33 3.43 -9.72
N ALA A 346 -8.38 2.79 -10.26
CA ALA A 346 -8.43 1.34 -10.43
C ALA A 346 -7.51 0.86 -11.56
N MET A 347 -7.49 1.60 -12.68
CA MET A 347 -6.62 1.35 -13.83
C MET A 347 -5.13 1.42 -13.44
N THR A 348 -4.75 2.38 -12.60
CA THR A 348 -3.34 2.61 -12.25
C THR A 348 -2.68 1.45 -11.53
N GLU A 349 -3.43 0.49 -10.97
CA GLU A 349 -2.87 -0.70 -10.32
C GLU A 349 -1.90 -1.49 -11.22
N THR A 350 -2.16 -1.48 -12.52
CA THR A 350 -1.35 -2.20 -13.52
C THR A 350 -0.22 -1.38 -14.13
N ILE A 351 -0.15 -0.07 -13.84
CA ILE A 351 0.83 0.82 -14.44
C ILE A 351 2.16 0.70 -13.67
N PRO A 352 3.26 0.28 -14.31
CA PRO A 352 4.57 0.23 -13.65
C PRO A 352 5.21 1.62 -13.50
N PRO A 353 5.92 1.89 -12.39
CA PRO A 353 6.07 1.05 -11.20
C PRO A 353 4.80 1.11 -10.33
N SER A 354 4.38 -0.03 -9.79
CA SER A 354 3.22 -0.13 -8.89
C SER A 354 3.66 -0.79 -7.59
N LEU A 355 3.31 -0.18 -6.45
CA LEU A 355 3.65 -0.72 -5.12
C LEU A 355 3.06 -2.11 -4.90
N VAL A 356 1.89 -2.38 -5.49
CA VAL A 356 1.25 -3.70 -5.44
C VAL A 356 2.03 -4.72 -6.27
N LEU A 357 2.51 -4.35 -7.47
CA LEU A 357 3.38 -5.22 -8.28
C LEU A 357 4.68 -5.56 -7.56
N ILE A 358 5.32 -4.56 -6.95
CA ILE A 358 6.53 -4.76 -6.14
C ILE A 358 6.25 -5.73 -4.98
N THR A 359 5.11 -5.55 -4.30
CA THR A 359 4.69 -6.43 -3.21
C THR A 359 4.46 -7.86 -3.71
N ILE A 360 3.79 -8.08 -4.84
CA ILE A 360 3.63 -9.42 -5.43
C ILE A 360 4.99 -10.05 -5.71
N GLY A 361 5.91 -9.30 -6.32
CA GLY A 361 7.24 -9.81 -6.63
C GLY A 361 8.00 -10.24 -5.38
N ALA A 362 7.94 -9.43 -4.32
CA ALA A 362 8.59 -9.69 -3.05
C ALA A 362 8.00 -10.90 -2.31
N VAL A 363 6.67 -11.04 -2.23
CA VAL A 363 6.03 -12.09 -1.40
C VAL A 363 5.75 -13.39 -2.15
N CYS A 364 5.58 -13.34 -3.47
CA CYS A 364 5.28 -14.52 -4.29
C CYS A 364 6.51 -15.04 -5.06
N GLY A 365 7.64 -14.33 -5.01
CA GLY A 365 8.87 -14.73 -5.71
C GLY A 365 8.81 -14.53 -7.22
N VAL A 366 8.03 -13.56 -7.70
CA VAL A 366 7.89 -13.25 -9.14
C VAL A 366 8.84 -12.11 -9.51
N SER A 367 9.52 -12.21 -10.65
CA SER A 367 10.43 -11.15 -11.12
C SER A 367 9.70 -9.82 -11.28
N ILE A 368 10.19 -8.77 -10.60
CA ILE A 368 9.63 -7.41 -10.69
C ILE A 368 9.75 -6.87 -12.11
N THR A 369 10.87 -7.13 -12.78
CA THR A 369 11.07 -6.76 -14.18
C THR A 369 10.01 -7.41 -15.06
N ALA A 370 9.71 -8.69 -14.86
CA ALA A 370 8.67 -9.38 -15.61
C ALA A 370 7.26 -8.83 -15.29
N LEU A 371 6.99 -8.49 -14.03
CA LEU A 371 5.74 -7.85 -13.63
C LEU A 371 5.57 -6.45 -14.24
N PHE A 372 6.65 -5.67 -14.33
CA PHE A 372 6.63 -4.35 -14.94
C PHE A 372 6.40 -4.46 -16.45
N VAL A 373 7.08 -5.37 -17.15
CA VAL A 373 6.82 -5.63 -18.56
C VAL A 373 5.38 -6.10 -18.78
N GLY A 374 4.92 -7.04 -17.96
CA GLY A 374 3.59 -7.63 -18.08
C GLY A 374 2.44 -6.68 -17.75
N GLY A 375 2.68 -5.61 -16.98
CA GLY A 375 1.68 -4.59 -16.62
C GLY A 375 1.36 -3.59 -17.73
N ILE A 376 2.27 -3.39 -18.70
CA ILE A 376 2.15 -2.35 -19.73
C ILE A 376 0.87 -2.51 -20.57
N MET A 377 0.66 -3.71 -21.12
CA MET A 377 -0.47 -3.96 -22.00
C MET A 377 -1.82 -4.01 -21.26
N PRO A 378 -1.95 -4.67 -20.09
CA PRO A 378 -3.15 -4.57 -19.26
C PRO A 378 -3.53 -3.11 -18.94
N ALA A 379 -2.54 -2.27 -18.63
CA ALA A 379 -2.76 -0.84 -18.39
C ALA A 379 -3.29 -0.12 -19.64
N VAL A 380 -2.73 -0.40 -20.82
CA VAL A 380 -3.21 0.15 -22.09
C VAL A 380 -4.66 -0.29 -22.37
N VAL A 381 -4.98 -1.57 -22.18
CA VAL A 381 -6.33 -2.11 -22.37
C VAL A 381 -7.33 -1.42 -21.42
N ALA A 382 -6.98 -1.27 -20.15
CA ALA A 382 -7.80 -0.56 -19.17
C ALA A 382 -7.98 0.93 -19.53
N THR A 383 -6.92 1.58 -20.01
CA THR A 383 -6.95 2.99 -20.47
C THR A 383 -7.88 3.16 -21.66
N ILE A 384 -7.78 2.28 -22.66
CA ILE A 384 -8.67 2.29 -23.83
C ILE A 384 -10.12 2.06 -23.40
N ALA A 385 -10.37 1.13 -22.48
CA ALA A 385 -11.71 0.85 -21.96
C ALA A 385 -12.34 2.07 -21.28
N ILE A 386 -11.61 2.76 -20.40
CA ILE A 386 -12.09 4.02 -19.79
C ILE A 386 -12.25 5.11 -20.85
N GLY A 387 -11.28 5.25 -21.76
CA GLY A 387 -11.31 6.23 -22.85
C GLY A 387 -12.52 6.07 -23.76
N PHE A 388 -12.93 4.83 -24.05
CA PHE A 388 -14.15 4.52 -24.80
C PHE A 388 -15.41 5.01 -24.07
N VAL A 389 -15.48 4.85 -22.74
CA VAL A 389 -16.60 5.38 -21.94
C VAL A 389 -16.63 6.91 -21.99
N CYS A 390 -15.47 7.57 -21.86
CA CYS A 390 -15.34 9.02 -21.98
C CYS A 390 -15.82 9.49 -23.36
N TRP A 391 -15.37 8.84 -24.44
CA TRP A 391 -15.81 9.15 -25.82
C TRP A 391 -17.33 9.04 -25.98
N ARG A 392 -17.91 7.93 -25.51
CA ARG A 392 -19.35 7.67 -25.62
C ARG A 392 -20.20 8.68 -24.84
N ARG A 393 -19.68 9.24 -23.74
CA ARG A 393 -20.35 10.28 -22.95
C ARG A 393 -20.18 11.66 -23.60
N ALA A 394 -18.95 12.00 -24.00
CA ALA A 394 -18.61 13.27 -24.63
C ALA A 394 -19.35 13.55 -25.95
N ARG A 395 -19.78 12.51 -26.68
CA ARG A 395 -20.58 12.67 -27.92
C ARG A 395 -21.94 13.36 -27.73
N HIS A 396 -22.42 13.40 -26.49
CA HIS A 396 -23.70 14.01 -26.11
C HIS A 396 -23.52 15.40 -25.46
N GLU A 397 -22.28 15.83 -25.20
CA GLU A 397 -21.97 17.14 -24.64
C GLU A 397 -21.78 18.18 -25.76
N PRO A 398 -22.18 19.44 -25.62
CA PRO A 398 -21.92 20.46 -26.64
C PRO A 398 -20.43 20.53 -27.01
N ALA A 399 -20.14 20.89 -28.27
CA ALA A 399 -18.75 21.00 -28.74
C ALA A 399 -17.97 21.97 -27.84
N SER A 400 -16.71 21.64 -27.56
CA SER A 400 -15.88 22.49 -26.71
C SER A 400 -15.66 23.84 -27.40
N ASN A 401 -15.97 24.94 -26.70
CA ASN A 401 -15.60 26.29 -27.15
C ASN A 401 -14.09 26.58 -27.02
N SER A 402 -13.28 25.61 -26.58
CA SER A 402 -11.83 25.77 -26.50
C SER A 402 -11.19 25.60 -27.88
N THR A 403 -10.41 26.61 -28.29
CA THR A 403 -9.59 26.53 -29.49
C THR A 403 -8.39 25.63 -29.26
N ARG A 404 -7.92 24.97 -30.32
CA ARG A 404 -6.69 24.19 -30.27
C ARG A 404 -5.53 25.08 -29.87
N ALA A 405 -4.76 24.65 -28.87
CA ALA A 405 -3.55 25.35 -28.47
C ALA A 405 -2.60 25.46 -29.69
N PRO A 406 -2.01 26.63 -29.96
CA PRO A 406 -1.09 26.77 -31.08
C PRO A 406 0.10 25.83 -30.88
N LEU A 407 0.66 25.32 -31.98
CA LEU A 407 1.75 24.34 -31.95
C LEU A 407 2.93 24.82 -31.09
N ARG A 408 3.20 26.13 -31.09
CA ARG A 408 4.20 26.77 -30.22
C ARG A 408 3.94 26.56 -28.73
N THR A 409 2.68 26.63 -28.30
CA THR A 409 2.31 26.36 -26.90
C THR A 409 2.46 24.88 -26.58
N ILE A 410 2.00 23.99 -27.47
CA ILE A 410 2.16 22.53 -27.29
C ILE A 410 3.64 22.17 -27.15
N LEU A 411 4.49 22.66 -28.04
CA LEU A 411 5.93 22.40 -28.02
C LEU A 411 6.59 22.99 -26.77
N ARG A 412 6.21 24.20 -26.35
CA ARG A 412 6.69 24.82 -25.11
C ARG A 412 6.31 23.97 -23.89
N THR A 413 5.05 23.53 -23.79
CA THR A 413 4.61 22.67 -22.67
C THR A 413 5.25 21.29 -22.72
N PHE A 414 5.51 20.74 -23.90
CA PHE A 414 6.24 19.49 -24.07
C PHE A 414 7.67 19.59 -23.55
N VAL A 415 8.41 20.65 -23.93
CA VAL A 415 9.79 20.87 -23.45
C VAL A 415 9.83 21.06 -21.93
N ILE A 416 8.86 21.78 -21.35
CA ILE A 416 8.75 21.96 -19.89
C ILE A 416 8.40 20.65 -19.19
N ALA A 417 7.56 19.80 -19.79
CA ALA A 417 7.17 18.50 -19.26
C ALA A 417 8.18 17.39 -19.54
N LEU A 418 9.17 17.62 -20.41
CA LEU A 418 10.15 16.63 -20.83
C LEU A 418 10.86 15.96 -19.66
N PRO A 419 11.29 16.68 -18.60
CA PRO A 419 11.93 16.02 -17.46
C PRO A 419 10.98 15.03 -16.76
N ALA A 420 9.73 15.43 -16.56
CA ALA A 420 8.73 14.56 -15.93
C ALA A 420 8.37 13.35 -16.82
N LEU A 421 8.34 13.54 -18.15
CA LEU A 421 8.02 12.48 -19.11
C LEU A 421 9.19 11.50 -19.32
N ALA A 422 10.43 11.96 -19.13
CA ALA A 422 11.62 11.13 -19.19
C ALA A 422 11.68 10.12 -18.03
N LEU A 423 11.15 10.47 -16.86
CA LEU A 423 11.21 9.65 -15.65
C LEU A 423 10.55 8.26 -15.79
N PRO A 424 9.27 8.11 -16.23
CA PRO A 424 8.67 6.79 -16.42
C PRO A 424 9.38 5.98 -17.52
N MET A 425 9.93 6.66 -18.54
CA MET A 425 10.70 6.00 -19.60
C MET A 425 12.07 5.52 -19.09
N LEU A 426 12.75 6.32 -18.28
CA LEU A 426 13.99 5.97 -17.60
C LEU A 426 13.78 4.74 -16.72
N ILE A 427 12.75 4.79 -15.85
CA ILE A 427 12.42 3.66 -14.97
C ILE A 427 12.19 2.40 -15.81
N ARG A 428 11.41 2.52 -16.88
CA ARG A 428 11.13 1.41 -17.78
C ARG A 428 12.40 0.84 -18.43
N VAL A 429 13.21 1.67 -19.07
CA VAL A 429 14.40 1.21 -19.82
C VAL A 429 15.38 0.54 -18.87
N VAL A 430 15.70 1.19 -17.75
CA VAL A 430 16.71 0.69 -16.81
C VAL A 430 16.28 -0.63 -16.15
N VAL A 431 15.00 -0.80 -15.80
CA VAL A 431 14.51 -2.06 -15.22
C VAL A 431 14.38 -3.17 -16.28
N ILE A 432 13.86 -2.87 -17.48
CA ILE A 432 13.61 -3.87 -18.53
C ILE A 432 14.90 -4.40 -19.14
N GLU A 433 15.90 -3.54 -19.32
CA GLU A 433 17.22 -3.96 -19.81
C GLU A 433 18.00 -4.74 -18.74
N GLY A 434 17.47 -4.85 -17.52
CA GLY A 434 18.14 -5.49 -16.40
C GLY A 434 19.36 -4.70 -15.93
N ALA A 435 19.49 -3.44 -16.36
CA ALA A 435 20.61 -2.58 -16.03
C ALA A 435 20.63 -2.28 -14.52
N ALA A 436 19.48 -2.03 -13.90
CA ALA A 436 19.36 -1.88 -12.46
C ALA A 436 18.06 -2.47 -11.90
N THR A 437 18.10 -2.83 -10.62
CA THR A 437 16.96 -3.35 -9.85
C THR A 437 15.94 -2.25 -9.51
N ALA A 438 14.75 -2.63 -9.04
CA ALA A 438 13.70 -1.68 -8.70
C ALA A 438 14.12 -0.65 -7.63
N THR A 439 14.91 -1.07 -6.65
CA THR A 439 15.48 -0.20 -5.61
C THR A 439 16.44 0.81 -6.19
N GLU A 440 17.39 0.37 -7.01
CA GLU A 440 18.39 1.23 -7.65
C GLU A 440 17.73 2.23 -8.62
N VAL A 441 16.74 1.79 -9.39
CA VAL A 441 16.01 2.67 -10.30
C VAL A 441 15.24 3.75 -9.55
N SER A 442 14.67 3.42 -8.39
CA SER A 442 13.98 4.41 -7.56
C SER A 442 14.94 5.48 -7.00
N THR A 443 16.16 5.14 -6.62
CA THR A 443 17.15 6.14 -6.15
C THR A 443 17.68 7.02 -7.28
N ILE A 444 17.91 6.45 -8.47
CA ILE A 444 18.22 7.24 -9.67
C ILE A 444 17.06 8.19 -9.97
N GLY A 445 15.82 7.72 -9.88
CA GLY A 445 14.62 8.53 -10.06
C GLY A 445 14.52 9.68 -9.06
N ILE A 446 14.84 9.43 -7.78
CA ILE A 446 14.85 10.47 -6.72
C ILE A 446 15.91 11.52 -7.04
N ALA A 447 17.14 11.11 -7.34
CA ALA A 447 18.24 12.02 -7.70
C ALA A 447 17.87 12.87 -8.92
N TYR A 448 17.34 12.23 -9.96
CA TYR A 448 16.86 12.90 -11.17
C TYR A 448 15.77 13.94 -10.85
N THR A 449 14.79 13.57 -10.03
CA THR A 449 13.66 14.44 -9.66
C THR A 449 14.12 15.64 -8.84
N LEU A 450 15.09 15.46 -7.94
CA LEU A 450 15.69 16.55 -7.19
C LEU A 450 16.42 17.52 -8.12
N ILE A 451 17.25 17.02 -9.04
CA ILE A 451 17.97 17.85 -10.01
C ILE A 451 16.99 18.61 -10.92
N ALA A 452 16.03 17.89 -11.52
CA ALA A 452 15.01 18.49 -12.38
C ALA A 452 14.15 19.52 -11.63
N GLY A 453 13.79 19.22 -10.38
CA GLY A 453 13.07 20.12 -9.50
C GLY A 453 13.85 21.41 -9.23
N VAL A 454 15.13 21.33 -8.86
CA VAL A 454 15.99 22.50 -8.62
C VAL A 454 16.13 23.33 -9.90
N LEU A 455 16.29 22.71 -11.06
CA LEU A 455 16.35 23.43 -12.35
C LEU A 455 15.04 24.17 -12.65
N LEU A 456 13.89 23.54 -12.40
CA LEU A 456 12.59 24.21 -12.51
C LEU A 456 12.40 25.31 -11.47
N HIS A 457 13.01 25.16 -10.29
CA HIS A 457 13.01 26.17 -9.25
C HIS A 457 13.75 27.45 -9.66
N LEU A 458 14.95 27.27 -10.19
CA LEU A 458 15.76 28.35 -10.75
C LEU A 458 15.06 29.05 -11.93
N CYS A 459 14.19 28.33 -12.67
CA CYS A 459 13.38 28.87 -13.76
C CYS A 459 12.07 29.56 -13.31
N GLY A 460 11.82 29.67 -12.00
CA GLY A 460 10.74 30.49 -11.43
C GLY A 460 9.55 29.73 -10.81
N ARG A 461 9.57 28.39 -10.70
CA ARG A 461 8.56 27.62 -9.95
C ARG A 461 9.01 27.34 -8.52
N ARG A 462 8.31 27.83 -7.50
CA ARG A 462 8.77 27.67 -6.10
C ARG A 462 8.64 26.22 -5.62
N ILE A 463 9.73 25.61 -5.15
CA ILE A 463 9.69 24.36 -4.36
C ILE A 463 9.32 24.72 -2.93
N GLU A 464 8.34 24.02 -2.38
CA GLU A 464 7.92 24.19 -0.98
C GLU A 464 8.79 23.35 -0.03
N TRP A 465 10.06 23.74 0.15
CA TRP A 465 11.00 23.03 1.04
C TRP A 465 10.49 22.81 2.46
N ARG A 466 9.57 23.67 2.94
CA ARG A 466 8.91 23.53 4.24
C ARG A 466 8.09 22.24 4.38
N ARG A 467 7.60 21.67 3.27
CA ARG A 467 6.83 20.41 3.25
C ARG A 467 7.70 19.16 3.10
N LEU A 468 9.01 19.31 2.86
CA LEU A 468 9.89 18.15 2.69
C LEU A 468 9.92 17.29 3.96
N TYR A 469 10.04 17.89 5.14
CA TYR A 469 10.04 17.15 6.40
C TYR A 469 8.73 16.37 6.63
N SER A 470 7.57 17.00 6.40
CA SER A 470 6.29 16.29 6.51
C SER A 470 6.20 15.11 5.55
N LEU A 471 6.72 15.25 4.33
CA LEU A 471 6.67 14.16 3.33
C LEU A 471 7.63 13.02 3.64
N LEU A 472 8.79 13.30 4.23
CA LEU A 472 9.69 12.26 4.73
C LEU A 472 9.02 11.46 5.86
N LEU A 473 8.30 12.13 6.75
CA LEU A 473 7.53 11.46 7.81
C LEU A 473 6.38 10.64 7.25
N ASP A 474 5.66 11.16 6.25
CA ASP A 474 4.55 10.45 5.61
C ASP A 474 5.06 9.23 4.85
N THR A 475 6.20 9.36 4.17
CA THR A 475 6.92 8.25 3.51
C THR A 475 7.31 7.17 4.52
N ALA A 476 7.96 7.56 5.62
CA ALA A 476 8.37 6.63 6.67
C ALA A 476 7.17 5.93 7.31
N SER A 477 6.11 6.70 7.62
CA SER A 477 4.88 6.18 8.22
C SER A 477 4.16 5.18 7.29
N LEU A 478 3.98 5.53 6.01
CA LEU A 478 3.32 4.64 5.05
C LEU A 478 4.13 3.36 4.84
N SER A 479 5.45 3.50 4.70
CA SER A 479 6.35 2.38 4.47
C SER A 479 6.40 1.45 5.68
N GLY A 480 6.53 1.98 6.90
CA GLY A 480 6.50 1.17 8.11
C GLY A 480 5.15 0.46 8.33
N ALA A 481 4.02 1.10 7.98
CA ALA A 481 2.72 0.43 8.00
C ALA A 481 2.68 -0.75 7.02
N ILE A 482 3.14 -0.56 5.78
CA ILE A 482 3.20 -1.62 4.76
C ILE A 482 4.12 -2.75 5.19
N LEU A 483 5.32 -2.44 5.68
CA LEU A 483 6.32 -3.42 6.07
C LEU A 483 5.89 -4.24 7.28
N LEU A 484 5.24 -3.62 8.27
CA LEU A 484 4.67 -4.36 9.41
C LEU A 484 3.54 -5.32 8.95
N ILE A 485 2.69 -4.89 8.01
CA ILE A 485 1.68 -5.78 7.40
C ILE A 485 2.37 -6.97 6.73
N ILE A 486 3.43 -6.72 5.97
CA ILE A 486 4.19 -7.78 5.28
C ILE A 486 4.82 -8.74 6.28
N GLY A 487 5.54 -8.25 7.28
CA GLY A 487 6.18 -9.10 8.30
C GLY A 487 5.18 -10.01 9.03
N LEU A 488 4.07 -9.45 9.51
CA LEU A 488 3.06 -10.24 10.25
C LEU A 488 2.28 -11.20 9.35
N ALA A 489 2.08 -10.85 8.09
CA ALA A 489 1.51 -11.77 7.12
C ALA A 489 2.49 -12.87 6.69
N THR A 490 3.80 -12.62 6.63
CA THR A 490 4.81 -13.66 6.42
C THR A 490 4.76 -14.70 7.55
N ALA A 491 4.59 -14.27 8.80
CA ALA A 491 4.37 -15.18 9.93
C ALA A 491 3.09 -16.04 9.76
N MET A 492 2.00 -15.43 9.29
CA MET A 492 0.75 -16.14 9.00
C MET A 492 0.90 -17.11 7.81
N ALA A 493 1.56 -16.70 6.73
CA ALA A 493 1.83 -17.52 5.54
C ALA A 493 2.71 -18.72 5.89
N TRP A 494 3.67 -18.55 6.80
CA TRP A 494 4.43 -19.66 7.37
C TRP A 494 3.52 -20.64 8.12
N ALA A 495 2.62 -20.15 8.98
CA ALA A 495 1.69 -21.00 9.72
C ALA A 495 0.74 -21.80 8.78
N LEU A 496 0.23 -21.16 7.73
CA LEU A 496 -0.56 -21.80 6.67
C LEU A 496 0.23 -22.88 5.93
N THR A 497 1.47 -22.59 5.55
CA THR A 497 2.33 -23.56 4.86
C THR A 497 2.64 -24.76 5.75
N GLN A 498 2.97 -24.51 7.01
CA GLN A 498 3.31 -25.55 7.97
C GLN A 498 2.13 -26.47 8.30
N SER A 499 0.90 -25.98 8.19
CA SER A 499 -0.32 -26.78 8.39
C SER A 499 -0.65 -27.72 7.22
N GLY A 500 0.03 -27.62 6.07
CA GLY A 500 -0.30 -28.38 4.86
C GLY A 500 -1.57 -27.88 4.13
N PHE A 501 -2.08 -26.70 4.51
CA PHE A 501 -3.27 -26.11 3.91
C PHE A 501 -3.11 -25.82 2.42
N SER A 502 -1.95 -25.32 1.98
CA SER A 502 -1.69 -25.03 0.56
C SER A 502 -1.85 -26.28 -0.30
N ALA A 503 -1.35 -27.45 0.15
CA ALA A 503 -1.52 -28.71 -0.57
C ALA A 503 -2.98 -29.18 -0.60
N SER A 504 -3.70 -29.01 0.51
CA SER A 504 -5.13 -29.33 0.57
C SER A 504 -5.96 -28.47 -0.39
N LEU A 505 -5.60 -27.19 -0.51
CA LEU A 505 -6.26 -26.27 -1.44
C LEU A 505 -5.99 -26.65 -2.90
N VAL A 506 -4.76 -27.01 -3.26
CA VAL A 506 -4.44 -27.52 -4.61
C VAL A 506 -5.32 -28.72 -4.95
N ALA A 507 -5.37 -29.73 -4.07
CA ALA A 507 -6.18 -30.93 -4.29
C ALA A 507 -7.68 -30.62 -4.44
N ALA A 508 -8.20 -29.66 -3.68
CA ALA A 508 -9.59 -29.21 -3.81
C ALA A 508 -9.84 -28.48 -5.15
N MET A 509 -8.89 -27.67 -5.62
CA MET A 509 -9.01 -26.94 -6.88
C MET A 509 -8.90 -27.84 -8.11
N GLU A 510 -8.08 -28.90 -8.06
CA GLU A 510 -7.98 -29.90 -9.13
C GLU A 510 -9.31 -30.65 -9.39
N GLN A 511 -10.17 -30.73 -8.37
CA GLN A 511 -11.48 -31.38 -8.48
C GLN A 511 -12.56 -30.45 -9.07
N ILE A 512 -12.30 -29.15 -9.22
CA ILE A 512 -13.28 -28.21 -9.76
C ILE A 512 -13.39 -28.40 -11.28
N PRO A 513 -14.61 -28.61 -11.82
CA PRO A 513 -14.81 -28.73 -13.26
C PRO A 513 -14.44 -27.41 -13.98
N GLY A 514 -13.59 -27.52 -15.00
CA GLY A 514 -13.12 -26.38 -15.81
C GLY A 514 -11.65 -25.99 -15.61
N GLY A 515 -10.93 -26.68 -14.71
CA GLY A 515 -9.48 -26.62 -14.61
C GLY A 515 -8.92 -25.19 -14.43
N PRO A 516 -7.85 -24.80 -15.16
CA PRO A 516 -7.19 -23.51 -14.97
C PRO A 516 -8.11 -22.29 -15.17
N ARG A 517 -9.09 -22.38 -16.09
CA ARG A 517 -10.03 -21.28 -16.36
C ARG A 517 -11.04 -21.10 -15.23
N ALA A 518 -11.53 -22.19 -14.65
CA ALA A 518 -12.43 -22.13 -13.50
C ALA A 518 -11.71 -21.52 -12.30
N PHE A 519 -10.47 -21.94 -12.04
CA PHE A 519 -9.63 -21.33 -11.01
C PHE A 519 -9.45 -19.83 -11.24
N LEU A 520 -9.15 -19.39 -12.47
CA LEU A 520 -8.99 -17.97 -12.77
C LEU A 520 -10.27 -17.17 -12.50
N CYS A 521 -11.45 -17.70 -12.86
CA CYS A 521 -12.73 -17.07 -12.55
C CYS A 521 -12.98 -16.98 -11.03
N VAL A 522 -12.68 -18.04 -10.28
CA VAL A 522 -12.78 -18.04 -8.81
C VAL A 522 -11.85 -16.99 -8.23
N SER A 523 -10.61 -16.91 -8.69
CA SER A 523 -9.64 -15.89 -8.27
C SER A 523 -10.12 -14.48 -8.59
N ILE A 524 -10.71 -14.23 -9.76
CA ILE A 524 -11.29 -12.93 -10.11
C ILE A 524 -12.35 -12.52 -9.09
N VAL A 525 -13.33 -13.40 -8.83
CA VAL A 525 -14.42 -13.11 -7.88
C VAL A 525 -13.84 -12.89 -6.48
N LEU A 526 -12.93 -13.75 -6.04
CA LEU A 526 -12.28 -13.65 -4.75
C LEU A 526 -11.55 -12.31 -4.58
N PHE A 527 -10.71 -11.92 -5.54
CA PHE A 527 -9.93 -10.68 -5.44
C PHE A 527 -10.76 -9.41 -5.66
N VAL A 528 -11.87 -9.47 -6.41
CA VAL A 528 -12.85 -8.36 -6.45
C VAL A 528 -13.49 -8.17 -5.07
N VAL A 529 -13.92 -9.25 -4.43
CA VAL A 529 -14.54 -9.19 -3.09
C VAL A 529 -13.52 -8.72 -2.05
N LEU A 530 -12.33 -9.32 -2.02
CA LEU A 530 -11.26 -8.93 -1.11
C LEU A 530 -10.82 -7.49 -1.35
N GLY A 531 -10.61 -7.09 -2.60
CA GLY A 531 -10.22 -5.72 -2.97
C GLY A 531 -11.27 -4.69 -2.56
N SER A 532 -12.56 -5.05 -2.52
CA SER A 532 -13.60 -4.13 -2.04
C SER A 532 -13.46 -3.76 -0.56
N VAL A 533 -12.81 -4.62 0.23
CA VAL A 533 -12.65 -4.45 1.68
C VAL A 533 -11.22 -4.06 2.05
N LEU A 534 -10.23 -4.61 1.36
CA LEU A 534 -8.81 -4.47 1.64
C LEU A 534 -8.14 -3.61 0.56
N GLU A 535 -7.18 -2.79 0.99
CA GLU A 535 -6.23 -2.19 0.06
C GLU A 535 -5.38 -3.29 -0.60
N GLY A 536 -4.84 -3.01 -1.79
CA GLY A 536 -4.24 -4.03 -2.63
C GLY A 536 -3.08 -4.79 -1.99
N ILE A 537 -2.28 -4.09 -1.20
CA ILE A 537 -1.12 -4.66 -0.50
C ILE A 537 -1.57 -5.73 0.53
N PRO A 538 -2.40 -5.43 1.55
CA PRO A 538 -2.82 -6.44 2.52
C PRO A 538 -3.44 -7.72 1.92
N ALA A 539 -4.23 -7.60 0.85
CA ALA A 539 -4.86 -8.76 0.21
C ALA A 539 -3.83 -9.68 -0.46
N ILE A 540 -2.88 -9.10 -1.21
CA ILE A 540 -1.80 -9.86 -1.87
C ILE A 540 -0.90 -10.55 -0.86
N VAL A 541 -0.54 -9.88 0.22
CA VAL A 541 0.39 -10.42 1.20
C VAL A 541 -0.23 -11.62 1.93
N LEU A 542 -1.54 -11.60 2.18
CA LEU A 542 -2.27 -12.72 2.78
C LEU A 542 -2.52 -13.87 1.78
N PHE A 543 -3.07 -13.57 0.60
CA PHE A 543 -3.56 -14.62 -0.32
C PHE A 543 -2.57 -14.99 -1.42
N GLY A 544 -1.58 -14.15 -1.72
CA GLY A 544 -0.57 -14.38 -2.76
C GLY A 544 0.21 -15.68 -2.53
N PRO A 545 0.89 -15.85 -1.37
CA PRO A 545 1.64 -17.07 -1.06
C PRO A 545 0.79 -18.35 -1.07
N LEU A 546 -0.53 -18.24 -0.90
CA LEU A 546 -1.45 -19.35 -0.96
C LEU A 546 -1.88 -19.68 -2.40
N LEU A 547 -2.25 -18.66 -3.18
CA LEU A 547 -2.89 -18.86 -4.48
C LEU A 547 -1.90 -18.95 -5.65
N PHE A 548 -0.72 -18.32 -5.55
CA PHE A 548 0.30 -18.41 -6.61
C PHE A 548 0.86 -19.83 -6.77
N PRO A 549 1.17 -20.59 -5.70
CA PRO A 549 1.55 -21.99 -5.85
C PRO A 549 0.47 -22.84 -6.53
N VAL A 550 -0.81 -22.57 -6.24
CA VAL A 550 -1.94 -23.25 -6.89
C VAL A 550 -2.01 -22.89 -8.38
N ALA A 551 -1.84 -21.61 -8.72
CA ALA A 551 -1.80 -21.16 -10.11
C ALA A 551 -0.68 -21.85 -10.90
N ARG A 552 0.52 -21.98 -10.30
CA ARG A 552 1.66 -22.71 -10.88
C ARG A 552 1.37 -24.19 -11.09
N ALA A 553 0.76 -24.86 -10.11
CA ALA A 553 0.36 -26.26 -10.23
C ALA A 553 -0.64 -26.48 -11.38
N LEU A 554 -1.51 -25.51 -11.65
CA LEU A 554 -2.47 -25.52 -12.76
C LEU A 554 -1.87 -25.03 -14.10
N GLY A 555 -0.57 -24.75 -14.16
CA GLY A 555 0.11 -24.31 -15.38
C GLY A 555 -0.17 -22.85 -15.79
N ILE A 556 -0.69 -22.02 -14.89
CA ILE A 556 -0.90 -20.59 -15.13
C ILE A 556 0.41 -19.84 -14.85
N HIS A 557 0.87 -19.05 -15.82
CA HIS A 557 2.09 -18.25 -15.67
C HIS A 557 1.92 -17.18 -14.57
N ASP A 558 2.90 -17.07 -13.66
CA ASP A 558 2.83 -16.18 -12.48
C ASP A 558 2.56 -14.71 -12.84
N VAL A 559 3.23 -14.18 -13.87
CA VAL A 559 3.00 -12.80 -14.34
C VAL A 559 1.57 -12.59 -14.84
N HIS A 560 1.02 -13.56 -15.57
CA HIS A 560 -0.35 -13.47 -16.06
C HIS A 560 -1.34 -13.51 -14.90
N TYR A 561 -1.15 -14.44 -13.96
CA TYR A 561 -1.97 -14.52 -12.76
C TYR A 561 -1.90 -13.22 -11.94
N ALA A 562 -0.71 -12.65 -11.77
CA ALA A 562 -0.52 -11.37 -11.08
C ALA A 562 -1.32 -10.23 -11.74
N MET A 563 -1.32 -10.11 -13.08
CA MET A 563 -2.08 -9.08 -13.79
C MET A 563 -3.59 -9.23 -13.58
N VAL A 564 -4.10 -10.46 -13.65
CA VAL A 564 -5.53 -10.74 -13.43
C VAL A 564 -5.93 -10.42 -11.99
N VAL A 565 -5.13 -10.85 -11.02
CA VAL A 565 -5.36 -10.60 -9.59
C VAL A 565 -5.36 -9.09 -9.30
N ILE A 566 -4.37 -8.34 -9.81
CA ILE A 566 -4.24 -6.90 -9.60
C ILE A 566 -5.40 -6.13 -10.21
N LEU A 567 -5.80 -6.45 -11.44
CA LEU A 567 -6.96 -5.82 -12.08
C LEU A 567 -8.26 -6.14 -11.33
N SER A 568 -8.43 -7.38 -10.89
CA SER A 568 -9.59 -7.82 -10.11
C SER A 568 -9.69 -7.05 -8.78
N MET A 569 -8.55 -6.92 -8.11
CA MET A 569 -8.44 -6.19 -6.86
C MET A 569 -8.65 -4.69 -7.02
N GLY A 570 -8.08 -4.09 -8.08
CA GLY A 570 -8.34 -2.71 -8.45
C GLY A 570 -9.82 -2.44 -8.75
N LEU A 571 -10.47 -3.34 -9.48
CA LEU A 571 -11.91 -3.27 -9.73
C LEU A 571 -12.70 -3.31 -8.41
N GLY A 572 -12.37 -4.24 -7.52
CA GLY A 572 -12.99 -4.35 -6.19
C GLY A 572 -12.81 -3.10 -5.34
N LEU A 573 -11.58 -2.57 -5.26
CA LEU A 573 -11.19 -1.42 -4.45
C LEU A 573 -11.97 -0.15 -4.78
N PHE A 574 -12.44 -0.03 -6.02
CA PHE A 574 -13.24 1.10 -6.48
C PHE A 574 -14.71 0.73 -6.75
N ALA A 575 -15.13 -0.50 -6.44
CA ALA A 575 -16.51 -0.95 -6.55
C ALA A 575 -17.34 -0.60 -5.29
N PRO A 576 -18.35 0.27 -5.39
CA PRO A 576 -19.27 0.51 -4.27
C PRO A 576 -20.14 -0.73 -4.01
N PRO A 577 -20.68 -0.94 -2.79
CA PRO A 577 -20.74 0.01 -1.66
C PRO A 577 -19.61 -0.14 -0.63
N MET A 578 -18.62 -0.99 -0.86
CA MET A 578 -17.53 -1.24 0.10
C MET A 578 -16.21 -0.59 -0.32
N GLY A 579 -15.92 -0.53 -1.64
CA GLY A 579 -14.63 -0.14 -2.20
C GLY A 579 -13.98 1.08 -1.54
N VAL A 580 -12.98 0.82 -0.70
CA VAL A 580 -12.33 1.86 0.12
C VAL A 580 -11.65 2.93 -0.76
N GLY A 581 -11.11 2.54 -1.91
CA GLY A 581 -10.53 3.47 -2.89
C GLY A 581 -11.57 4.40 -3.52
N PHE A 582 -12.79 3.92 -3.75
CA PHE A 582 -13.89 4.77 -4.21
C PHE A 582 -14.25 5.85 -3.17
N TYR A 583 -14.29 5.49 -1.89
CA TYR A 583 -14.52 6.46 -0.82
C TYR A 583 -13.35 7.44 -0.65
N ALA A 584 -12.11 6.99 -0.86
CA ALA A 584 -10.94 7.86 -0.89
C ALA A 584 -11.02 8.89 -2.04
N ALA A 585 -11.41 8.45 -3.24
CA ALA A 585 -11.65 9.35 -4.38
C ALA A 585 -12.76 10.36 -4.06
N CYS A 586 -13.84 9.95 -3.40
CA CYS A 586 -14.91 10.84 -2.94
C CYS A 586 -14.42 11.87 -1.92
N ALA A 587 -13.57 11.46 -0.98
CA ALA A 587 -12.97 12.35 0.02
C ALA A 587 -12.04 13.39 -0.62
N ILE A 588 -11.19 12.96 -1.57
CA ILE A 588 -10.30 13.84 -2.34
C ILE A 588 -11.13 14.83 -3.17
N GLY A 589 -12.15 14.34 -3.86
CA GLY A 589 -13.05 15.15 -4.68
C GLY A 589 -14.04 16.01 -3.89
N LYS A 590 -14.18 15.79 -2.58
CA LYS A 590 -15.13 16.46 -1.69
C LYS A 590 -16.59 16.34 -2.18
N VAL A 591 -16.97 15.17 -2.69
CA VAL A 591 -18.35 14.87 -3.16
C VAL A 591 -18.92 13.73 -2.33
N SER A 592 -20.21 13.81 -1.99
CA SER A 592 -20.87 12.74 -1.25
C SER A 592 -20.93 11.44 -2.06
N PRO A 593 -20.55 10.28 -1.48
CA PRO A 593 -20.54 9.00 -2.18
C PRO A 593 -21.88 8.65 -2.84
N ASP A 594 -23.00 8.93 -2.18
CA ASP A 594 -24.36 8.62 -2.67
C ASP A 594 -24.65 9.20 -4.06
N ARG A 595 -24.06 10.35 -4.39
CA ARG A 595 -24.21 11.00 -5.70
C ARG A 595 -23.34 10.35 -6.77
N VAL A 596 -22.20 9.77 -6.37
CA VAL A 596 -21.18 9.20 -7.27
C VAL A 596 -21.46 7.73 -7.60
N VAL A 597 -22.05 6.96 -6.67
CA VAL A 597 -22.29 5.50 -6.82
C VAL A 597 -22.98 5.16 -8.14
N SER A 598 -24.03 5.89 -8.52
CA SER A 598 -24.76 5.63 -9.77
C SER A 598 -23.93 5.89 -11.04
N ARG A 599 -22.89 6.73 -10.96
CA ARG A 599 -22.08 7.18 -12.10
C ARG A 599 -20.86 6.31 -12.36
N VAL A 600 -20.27 5.76 -11.30
CA VAL A 600 -19.02 4.99 -11.37
C VAL A 600 -19.20 3.64 -12.07
N TRP A 601 -20.37 3.00 -11.96
CA TRP A 601 -20.65 1.68 -12.55
C TRP A 601 -20.41 1.60 -14.06
N GLY A 602 -20.63 2.69 -14.79
CA GLY A 602 -20.38 2.71 -16.23
C GLY A 602 -18.89 2.57 -16.58
N TYR A 603 -18.00 3.08 -15.73
CA TYR A 603 -16.55 2.94 -15.89
C TYR A 603 -16.05 1.60 -15.33
N LEU A 604 -16.57 1.16 -14.18
CA LEU A 604 -16.25 -0.16 -13.61
C LEU A 604 -16.67 -1.29 -14.55
N GLY A 605 -17.80 -1.17 -15.24
CA GLY A 605 -18.21 -2.14 -16.26
C GLY A 605 -17.21 -2.23 -17.42
N ALA A 606 -16.61 -1.11 -17.83
CA ALA A 606 -15.57 -1.11 -18.85
C ALA A 606 -14.27 -1.74 -18.34
N LEU A 607 -13.88 -1.46 -17.09
CA LEU A 607 -12.75 -2.11 -16.45
C LEU A 607 -12.96 -3.60 -16.22
N PHE A 608 -14.18 -4.03 -15.93
CA PHE A 608 -14.53 -5.45 -15.84
C PHE A 608 -14.37 -6.15 -17.19
N ILE A 609 -14.82 -5.51 -18.28
CA ILE A 609 -14.58 -6.04 -19.64
C ILE A 609 -13.08 -6.11 -19.94
N ALA A 610 -12.32 -5.06 -19.60
CA ALA A 610 -10.86 -5.06 -19.75
C ALA A 610 -10.20 -6.20 -18.96
N LEU A 611 -10.65 -6.45 -17.72
CA LEU A 611 -10.22 -7.56 -16.88
C LEU A 611 -10.49 -8.92 -17.56
N LEU A 612 -11.70 -9.14 -18.09
CA LEU A 612 -12.02 -10.39 -18.79
C LEU A 612 -11.16 -10.58 -20.04
N VAL A 613 -10.93 -9.50 -20.80
CA VAL A 613 -10.05 -9.53 -21.98
C VAL A 613 -8.62 -9.91 -21.58
N VAL A 614 -8.08 -9.30 -20.52
CA VAL A 614 -6.74 -9.67 -20.01
C VAL A 614 -6.73 -11.10 -19.52
N ALA A 615 -7.72 -11.53 -18.73
CA ALA A 615 -7.78 -12.86 -18.13
C ALA A 615 -7.88 -14.01 -19.15
N PHE A 616 -8.59 -13.81 -20.25
CA PHE A 616 -8.77 -14.85 -21.27
C PHE A 616 -7.81 -14.73 -22.46
N VAL A 617 -6.99 -13.68 -22.50
CA VAL A 617 -5.95 -13.50 -23.52
C VAL A 617 -4.58 -13.33 -22.85
N PRO A 618 -3.92 -14.43 -22.45
CA PRO A 618 -2.65 -14.38 -21.70
C PRO A 618 -1.55 -13.59 -22.39
N TRP A 619 -1.54 -13.56 -23.73
CA TRP A 619 -0.59 -12.79 -24.53
C TRP A 619 -0.53 -11.30 -24.13
N LEU A 620 -1.63 -10.73 -23.65
CA LEU A 620 -1.63 -9.36 -23.14
C LEU A 620 -0.73 -9.21 -21.91
N SER A 621 -0.55 -10.23 -21.08
CA SER A 621 0.32 -10.15 -19.89
C SER A 621 1.72 -10.72 -20.14
N ILE A 622 1.86 -11.71 -20.99
CA ILE A 622 3.14 -12.45 -21.16
C ILE A 622 3.80 -12.25 -22.52
N GLY A 623 3.12 -11.65 -23.50
CA GLY A 623 3.61 -11.56 -24.87
C GLY A 623 4.85 -10.69 -25.07
N PHE A 624 5.17 -9.83 -24.10
CA PHE A 624 6.38 -8.99 -24.11
C PHE A 624 7.51 -9.54 -23.23
N LEU A 625 7.30 -10.68 -22.57
CA LEU A 625 8.35 -11.36 -21.82
C LEU A 625 9.32 -12.04 -22.80
N LYS A 626 10.62 -12.00 -22.47
CA LYS A 626 11.68 -12.62 -23.27
C LYS A 626 11.91 -14.07 -22.85
#